data_AF-A0A2Z6RLR3-F1
#
_entry.id   AF-A0A2Z6RLR3-F1
#
_cell.length_a   1.000
_cell.length_b   1.000
_cell.length_c   1.000
_cell.angle_alpha   90.00
_cell.angle_beta   90.00
_cell.angle_gamma   90.00
#
_symmetry.space_group_name_H-M   'P 1'
#
loop_
_entity.id
_entity.type
_entity.pdbx_description
1 polymer ?
#
loop_
_entity_poly.entity_id
_entity_poly.type
_entity_poly.pdbx_seq_one_letter_code
_entity_poly.pdbx_strand_id
1 'polypeptide(L)'
;MVVKEYETKFSNPFAEIKKETPEYKAKRIRQRWIDQLNPKLNRKPLNDEEKVYVVQWIKDNLGQDDKIEWKRLISDMEKKFNTLRPDNIPKNYWYSLKRKLLGKIPQDEKLENLQLLSFLADKELKQIIDN
;
A
#
# COMPACT_ATOMS: atom_id res chain seq x y z
N MET A 1 18.36 17.55 -6.03
CA MET A 1 17.81 16.21 -5.73
C MET A 1 17.33 15.64 -7.05
N VAL A 2 18.16 14.83 -7.71
CA VAL A 2 18.16 14.67 -9.18
C VAL A 2 16.79 14.31 -9.76
N VAL A 3 16.08 13.34 -9.19
CA VAL A 3 14.79 12.89 -9.76
C VAL A 3 13.70 13.98 -9.75
N LYS A 4 13.66 14.88 -8.75
CA LYS A 4 12.67 15.96 -8.67
C LYS A 4 12.86 16.98 -9.81
N GLU A 5 14.10 17.26 -10.17
CA GLU A 5 14.43 18.14 -11.30
C GLU A 5 14.03 17.49 -12.63
N TYR A 6 14.19 16.17 -12.74
CA TYR A 6 13.76 15.41 -13.92
C TYR A 6 12.24 15.35 -14.05
N GLU A 7 11.50 15.18 -12.95
CA GLU A 7 10.01 15.19 -12.93
C GLU A 7 9.44 16.50 -13.48
N THR A 8 10.14 17.63 -13.30
CA THR A 8 9.72 18.94 -13.84
C THR A 8 10.11 19.17 -15.30
N LYS A 9 11.14 18.48 -15.80
CA LYS A 9 11.74 18.74 -17.12
C LYS A 9 11.32 17.74 -18.19
N PHE A 10 10.93 16.52 -17.80
CA PHE A 10 10.70 15.42 -18.73
C PHE A 10 9.37 14.71 -18.45
N SER A 11 8.65 14.36 -19.52
CA SER A 11 7.42 13.55 -19.44
C SER A 11 7.69 12.12 -18.92
N ASN A 12 8.89 11.57 -19.20
CA ASN A 12 9.32 10.28 -18.67
C ASN A 12 10.66 10.40 -17.93
N PRO A 13 10.65 10.90 -16.68
CA PRO A 13 11.89 11.20 -15.95
C PRO A 13 12.75 9.95 -15.72
N PHE A 14 12.14 8.78 -15.52
CA PHE A 14 12.88 7.54 -15.26
C PHE A 14 13.57 6.96 -16.50
N ALA A 15 13.04 7.22 -17.69
CA ALA A 15 13.71 6.83 -18.94
C ALA A 15 14.95 7.68 -19.20
N GLU A 16 14.92 8.95 -18.83
CA GLU A 16 16.08 9.84 -18.94
C GLU A 16 17.15 9.49 -17.89
N ILE A 17 16.76 9.25 -16.63
CA ILE A 17 17.72 8.82 -15.60
C ILE A 17 18.40 7.49 -15.98
N LYS A 18 17.68 6.57 -16.64
CA LYS A 18 18.29 5.32 -17.16
C LYS A 18 19.45 5.59 -18.14
N LYS A 19 19.42 6.68 -18.92
CA LYS A 19 20.52 7.02 -19.84
C LYS A 19 21.79 7.38 -19.06
N GLU A 20 21.64 7.99 -17.88
CA GLU A 20 22.75 8.35 -16.99
C GLU A 20 23.19 7.20 -16.09
N THR A 21 22.27 6.27 -15.75
CA THR A 21 22.55 5.08 -14.94
C THR A 21 22.11 3.81 -15.68
N PRO A 22 22.82 3.41 -16.75
CA PRO A 22 22.42 2.32 -17.65
C PRO A 22 22.37 0.94 -16.96
N GLU A 23 23.04 0.78 -15.82
CA GLU A 23 23.06 -0.44 -15.02
C GLU A 23 21.70 -0.77 -14.37
N TYR A 24 20.81 0.23 -14.24
CA TYR A 24 19.49 0.05 -13.66
C TYR A 24 18.37 0.19 -14.69
N LYS A 25 17.45 -0.78 -14.71
CA LYS A 25 16.21 -0.66 -15.47
C LYS A 25 15.38 0.51 -14.95
N ALA A 26 14.78 1.30 -15.83
CA ALA A 26 13.88 2.42 -15.48
C ALA A 26 12.78 2.01 -14.47
N LYS A 27 12.26 0.78 -14.56
CA LYS A 27 11.31 0.21 -13.59
C LYS A 27 11.89 0.14 -12.17
N ARG A 28 13.15 -0.29 -12.01
CA ARG A 28 13.83 -0.35 -10.70
C ARG A 28 14.08 1.05 -10.14
N ILE A 29 14.49 1.98 -10.99
CA ILE A 29 14.69 3.39 -10.62
C ILE A 29 13.38 3.98 -10.10
N ARG A 30 12.28 3.83 -10.87
CA ARG A 30 10.95 4.26 -10.46
C ARG A 30 10.56 3.64 -9.12
N GLN A 31 10.69 2.32 -8.96
CA GLN A 31 10.30 1.63 -7.73
C GLN A 31 11.07 2.15 -6.52
N ARG A 32 12.40 2.30 -6.66
CA ARG A 32 13.26 2.83 -5.60
C ARG A 32 12.88 4.26 -5.23
N TRP A 33 12.50 5.08 -6.20
CA TRP A 33 12.00 6.43 -5.95
C TRP A 33 10.71 6.45 -5.14
N ILE A 34 9.67 5.75 -5.60
CA ILE A 34 8.34 5.77 -4.97
C ILE A 34 8.31 5.11 -3.58
N ASP A 35 9.20 4.15 -3.33
CA ASP A 35 9.20 3.44 -2.05
C ASP A 35 10.19 4.04 -1.04
N GLN A 36 11.31 4.58 -1.51
CA GLN A 36 12.46 4.82 -0.62
C GLN A 36 13.15 6.17 -0.78
N LEU A 37 13.20 6.78 -1.96
CA LEU A 37 14.02 7.99 -2.16
C LEU A 37 13.22 9.29 -2.24
N ASN A 38 11.92 9.25 -2.50
CA ASN A 38 11.10 10.45 -2.51
C ASN A 38 11.04 11.06 -1.08
N PRO A 39 11.45 12.33 -0.88
CA PRO A 39 11.55 12.98 0.42
C PRO A 39 10.18 13.34 0.99
N LYS A 40 9.15 13.41 0.15
CA LYS A 40 7.77 13.63 0.58
C LYS A 40 7.17 12.40 1.26
N LEU A 41 7.82 11.25 1.14
CA LEU A 41 7.35 10.00 1.73
C LEU A 41 7.46 10.03 3.26
N ASN A 42 6.33 9.81 3.93
CA ASN A 42 6.30 9.51 5.34
C ASN A 42 6.45 8.00 5.56
N ARG A 43 7.64 7.60 6.02
CA ARG A 43 8.03 6.20 6.27
C ARG A 43 7.71 5.71 7.68
N LYS A 44 7.07 6.53 8.52
CA LYS A 44 6.65 6.08 9.86
C LYS A 44 5.66 4.91 9.72
N PRO A 45 5.55 4.02 10.71
CA PRO A 45 4.48 3.04 10.75
C PRO A 45 3.10 3.70 10.59
N LEU A 46 2.12 2.93 10.11
CA LEU A 46 0.72 3.37 10.14
C LEU A 46 0.30 3.55 11.60
N ASN A 47 -0.34 4.68 11.91
CA ASN A 47 -1.05 4.86 13.17
C ASN A 47 -2.36 4.07 13.16
N ASP A 48 -3.07 4.04 14.29
CA ASP A 48 -4.27 3.20 14.42
C ASP A 48 -5.43 3.67 13.55
N GLU A 49 -5.58 4.98 13.37
CA GLU A 49 -6.58 5.55 12.45
C GLU A 49 -6.32 5.15 10.98
N GLU A 50 -5.06 5.16 10.56
CA GLU A 50 -4.64 4.73 9.22
C GLU A 50 -4.84 3.22 9.03
N LYS A 51 -4.54 2.41 10.05
CA LYS A 51 -4.79 0.97 10.03
C LYS A 51 -6.28 0.67 9.85
N VAL A 52 -7.14 1.28 10.68
CA VAL A 52 -8.61 1.18 10.56
C VAL A 52 -9.04 1.59 9.15
N TYR A 53 -8.51 2.71 8.66
CA TYR A 53 -8.88 3.22 7.35
C TYR A 53 -8.49 2.27 6.22
N VAL A 54 -7.31 1.65 6.24
CA VAL A 54 -6.91 0.66 5.22
C VAL A 54 -7.91 -0.49 5.16
N VAL A 55 -8.29 -1.05 6.31
CA VAL A 55 -9.24 -2.17 6.36
C VAL A 55 -10.63 -1.74 5.86
N GLN A 56 -11.12 -0.59 6.33
CA GLN A 56 -12.43 -0.08 5.93
C GLN A 56 -12.48 0.28 4.44
N TRP A 57 -11.43 0.93 3.92
CA TRP A 57 -11.33 1.27 2.51
C TRP A 57 -11.36 0.00 1.65
N ILE A 58 -10.59 -1.03 2.03
CA ILE A 58 -10.60 -2.31 1.31
C ILE A 58 -12.01 -2.90 1.36
N LYS A 59 -12.67 -2.92 2.51
CA LYS A 59 -14.05 -3.42 2.65
C LYS A 59 -15.03 -2.72 1.70
N ASP A 60 -14.93 -1.41 1.59
CA ASP A 60 -15.91 -0.60 0.83
C ASP A 60 -15.64 -0.56 -0.68
N ASN A 61 -14.41 -0.88 -1.11
CA ASN A 61 -13.97 -0.75 -2.51
C ASN A 61 -13.56 -2.08 -3.16
N LEU A 62 -13.61 -3.19 -2.42
CA LEU A 62 -13.33 -4.50 -2.99
C LEU A 62 -14.49 -4.92 -3.90
N GLY A 63 -14.20 -5.03 -5.20
CA GLY A 63 -15.16 -5.49 -6.19
C GLY A 63 -15.36 -7.00 -6.18
N GLN A 64 -16.19 -7.48 -7.11
CA GLN A 64 -16.43 -8.92 -7.33
C GLN A 64 -15.17 -9.68 -7.78
N ASP A 65 -14.12 -8.98 -8.21
CA ASP A 65 -12.85 -9.55 -8.66
C ASP A 65 -11.82 -9.77 -7.52
N ASP A 66 -12.22 -9.53 -6.27
CA ASP A 66 -11.38 -9.66 -5.07
C ASP A 66 -10.06 -8.88 -5.14
N LYS A 67 -9.99 -7.86 -6.00
CA LYS A 67 -8.76 -7.14 -6.32
C LYS A 67 -8.70 -5.80 -5.62
N ILE A 68 -7.63 -5.59 -4.87
CA ILE A 68 -7.37 -4.33 -4.17
C ILE A 68 -6.74 -3.32 -5.13
N GLU A 69 -7.42 -2.20 -5.38
CA GLU A 69 -6.90 -1.07 -6.15
C GLU A 69 -5.91 -0.22 -5.33
N TRP A 70 -4.71 -0.76 -5.07
CA TRP A 70 -3.71 -0.13 -4.20
C TRP A 70 -3.42 1.34 -4.53
N LYS A 71 -3.32 1.69 -5.82
CA LYS A 71 -3.05 3.08 -6.22
C LYS A 71 -4.15 4.04 -5.78
N ARG A 72 -5.41 3.60 -5.83
CA ARG A 72 -6.56 4.39 -5.42
C ARG A 72 -6.59 4.53 -3.91
N LEU A 73 -6.40 3.41 -3.18
CA LEU A 73 -6.27 3.40 -1.72
C LEU A 73 -5.20 4.40 -1.24
N ILE A 74 -4.00 4.36 -1.81
CA ILE A 74 -2.90 5.25 -1.39
C ILE A 74 -3.21 6.71 -1.68
N SER A 75 -3.84 7.00 -2.84
CA SER A 75 -4.26 8.37 -3.17
C SER A 75 -5.33 8.88 -2.19
N ASP A 76 -6.29 8.04 -1.81
CA ASP A 76 -7.33 8.41 -0.86
C ASP A 76 -6.78 8.55 0.57
N MET A 77 -5.81 7.72 0.96
CA MET A 77 -5.04 7.90 2.20
C MET A 77 -4.28 9.23 2.21
N GLU A 78 -3.58 9.58 1.14
CA GLU A 78 -2.85 10.84 1.04
C GLU A 78 -3.78 12.04 1.21
N LYS A 79 -4.94 12.03 0.56
CA LYS A 79 -5.97 13.07 0.72
C LYS A 79 -6.52 13.13 2.15
N LYS A 80 -6.78 11.98 2.77
CA LYS A 80 -7.37 11.92 4.11
C LYS A 80 -6.41 12.33 5.22
N PHE A 81 -5.17 11.88 5.16
CA PHE A 81 -4.17 12.08 6.23
C PHE A 81 -3.14 13.16 5.90
N ASN A 82 -3.33 13.87 4.78
CA ASN A 82 -2.42 14.88 4.25
C ASN A 82 -0.95 14.41 4.24
N THR A 83 -0.74 13.13 3.95
CA THR A 83 0.53 12.43 4.13
C THR A 83 0.73 11.40 3.03
N LEU A 84 1.79 11.58 2.24
CA LEU A 84 2.16 10.61 1.21
C LEU A 84 2.83 9.38 1.85
N ARG A 85 2.11 8.26 1.87
CA ARG A 85 2.65 6.97 2.31
C ARG A 85 3.31 6.22 1.14
N PRO A 86 4.50 5.62 1.35
CA PRO A 86 5.03 4.64 0.41
C PRO A 86 4.03 3.51 0.15
N ASP A 87 3.96 3.05 -1.11
CA ASP A 87 3.08 1.96 -1.55
C ASP A 87 3.17 0.71 -0.69
N ASN A 88 4.38 0.38 -0.25
CA ASN A 88 4.66 -0.85 0.48
C ASN A 88 4.10 -0.85 1.90
N ILE A 89 3.89 0.30 2.53
CA ILE A 89 3.42 0.37 3.93
C ILE A 89 1.99 -0.19 4.08
N PRO A 90 0.96 0.35 3.41
CA PRO A 90 -0.41 -0.19 3.52
C PRO A 90 -0.52 -1.61 2.98
N LYS A 91 0.24 -1.95 1.91
CA LYS A 91 0.32 -3.32 1.38
C LYS A 91 0.84 -4.31 2.42
N ASN A 92 1.99 -4.01 3.03
CA ASN A 92 2.61 -4.87 4.02
C ASN A 92 1.74 -5.04 5.26
N TYR A 93 1.05 -3.97 5.68
CA TYR A 93 0.07 -4.02 6.76
C TYR A 93 -1.05 -5.00 6.44
N TRP A 94 -1.73 -4.85 5.31
CA TRP A 94 -2.82 -5.73 4.89
C TRP A 94 -2.38 -7.20 4.77
N TYR A 95 -1.27 -7.48 4.08
CA TYR A 95 -0.81 -8.87 3.92
C TYR A 95 -0.35 -9.49 5.24
N SER A 96 0.17 -8.70 6.17
CA SER A 96 0.51 -9.19 7.51
C SER A 96 -0.75 -9.47 8.33
N LEU A 97 -1.77 -8.60 8.24
CA LEU A 97 -3.08 -8.84 8.86
C LEU A 97 -3.74 -10.10 8.27
N LYS A 98 -3.79 -10.23 6.94
CA LYS A 98 -4.29 -11.42 6.24
C LYS A 98 -3.62 -12.70 6.74
N ARG A 99 -2.28 -12.72 6.84
CA ARG A 99 -1.55 -13.89 7.39
C ARG A 99 -1.92 -14.19 8.84
N LYS A 100 -2.05 -13.17 9.69
CA LYS A 100 -2.47 -13.35 11.08
C LYS A 100 -3.89 -13.93 11.19
N LEU A 101 -4.80 -13.51 10.32
CA LEU A 101 -6.17 -14.03 10.28
C LEU A 101 -6.21 -15.47 9.78
N LEU A 102 -5.50 -15.77 8.68
CA LEU A 102 -5.39 -17.13 8.15
C LEU A 102 -4.76 -18.10 9.16
N GLY A 103 -3.78 -17.67 9.95
CA GLY A 103 -3.20 -18.51 11.01
C GLY A 103 -4.18 -18.90 12.13
N LYS A 104 -5.36 -18.26 12.21
CA LYS A 104 -6.45 -18.62 13.13
C LYS A 104 -7.48 -19.55 12.49
N ILE A 105 -7.37 -19.84 11.20
CA ILE A 105 -8.27 -20.70 10.41
C ILE A 105 -7.53 -22.02 10.10
N PRO A 106 -8.20 -23.19 10.07
CA PRO A 106 -7.57 -24.45 9.67
C PRO A 106 -6.90 -24.36 8.29
N GLN A 107 -5.77 -25.05 8.13
CA GLN A 107 -4.72 -24.75 7.13
C GLN A 107 -5.01 -25.07 5.64
N ASP A 108 -6.22 -25.47 5.25
CA ASP A 108 -6.46 -25.99 3.90
C ASP A 108 -7.26 -25.07 2.97
N GLU A 109 -7.57 -23.84 3.39
CA GLU A 109 -8.44 -22.95 2.62
C GLU A 109 -7.76 -21.64 2.20
N LYS A 110 -7.62 -21.44 0.89
CA LYS A 110 -7.13 -20.19 0.32
C LYS A 110 -8.26 -19.15 0.37
N LEU A 111 -8.37 -18.43 1.48
CA LEU A 111 -9.42 -17.40 1.58
C LEU A 111 -9.14 -16.18 0.70
N GLU A 112 -10.18 -15.80 -0.02
CA GLU A 112 -10.32 -14.54 -0.73
C GLU A 112 -10.41 -13.37 0.26
N ASN A 113 -10.08 -12.14 -0.19
CA ASN A 113 -10.15 -10.96 0.68
C ASN A 113 -11.59 -10.70 1.13
N LEU A 114 -12.59 -10.94 0.28
CA LEU A 114 -14.02 -10.85 0.64
C LEU A 114 -14.38 -11.74 1.83
N GLN A 115 -13.93 -13.00 1.82
CA GLN A 115 -14.17 -13.95 2.91
C GLN A 115 -13.48 -13.49 4.20
N LEU A 116 -12.24 -12.98 4.12
CA LEU A 116 -11.55 -12.45 5.31
C LEU A 116 -12.24 -11.22 5.89
N LEU A 117 -12.79 -10.36 5.04
CA LEU A 117 -13.52 -9.16 5.47
C LEU A 117 -14.84 -9.48 6.18
N SER A 118 -15.54 -10.56 5.78
CA SER A 118 -16.74 -10.99 6.51
C SER A 118 -16.38 -11.45 7.93
N PHE A 119 -15.31 -12.23 8.09
CA PHE A 119 -14.80 -12.62 9.42
C PHE A 119 -14.39 -11.43 10.31
N LEU A 120 -13.88 -10.35 9.71
CA LEU A 120 -13.54 -9.11 10.41
C LEU A 120 -14.78 -8.27 10.79
N ALA A 121 -15.89 -8.40 10.07
CA ALA A 121 -17.13 -7.71 10.41
C ALA A 121 -17.82 -8.36 11.62
N ASP A 122 -17.71 -9.68 11.76
CA ASP A 122 -18.33 -10.44 12.85
C ASP A 122 -17.58 -10.30 14.18
N LYS A 123 -16.29 -9.96 14.14
CA LYS A 123 -15.45 -9.67 15.32
C LYS A 123 -15.10 -8.19 15.30
N GLU A 124 -15.85 -7.38 16.06
CA GLU A 124 -15.74 -5.91 16.06
C GLU A 124 -14.30 -5.41 15.80
N LEU A 125 -14.13 -4.67 14.69
CA LEU A 125 -12.85 -4.17 14.16
C LEU A 125 -11.95 -3.47 15.19
N LYS A 126 -12.51 -2.98 16.31
CA LYS A 126 -11.77 -2.37 17.42
C LYS A 126 -10.97 -3.39 18.24
N GLN A 127 -11.49 -4.59 18.51
CA GLN A 127 -10.80 -5.59 19.34
C GLN A 127 -9.60 -6.26 18.64
N ILE A 128 -9.52 -6.16 17.31
CA ILE A 128 -8.47 -6.80 16.48
C ILE A 128 -7.26 -5.89 16.30
N ILE A 129 -7.42 -4.57 16.41
CA ILE A 129 -6.34 -3.59 16.23
C ILE A 129 -5.53 -3.43 17.52
N ASP A 130 -6.15 -3.73 18.67
CA ASP A 130 -5.57 -3.56 20.01
C ASP A 130 -4.90 -4.82 20.60
N ASN A 131 -4.73 -5.91 19.83
CA ASN A 131 -4.06 -7.16 20.26
C ASN A 131 -2.86 -7.59 19.39
#